data_AF-A0A4Y2W624-F1
#
_entry.id   AF-A0A4Y2W624-F1
#
_cell.length_a   1.000
_cell.length_b   1.000
_cell.length_c   1.000
_cell.angle_alpha   90.00
_cell.angle_beta   90.00
_cell.angle_gamma   90.00
#
_symmetry.space_group_name_H-M   'P 1'
#
loop_
_entity.id
_entity.type
_entity.pdbx_description
1 polymer ?
#
loop_
_entity_poly.entity_id
_entity_poly.type
_entity_poly.pdbx_seq_one_letter_code
_entity_poly.pdbx_strand_id
1 'polypeptide(L)'
;MDTVLMGRKLRTNLPMAKKSIMPKIPEADDTRRRELKYGIYQKKYYDKHHRVKDLQELERGQVVWISDQRSYGRIKTKHAAPRSYLVETPRGIIICNHFHLCPSSRQLEYDQDDTTRVPDFPRDSSPVSLSDDMPGTPGLSRSSPTTLSAFSAPRSPEQFYKTRSGWTVRPPQTIYN
;
A
#
# COMPACT_ATOMS: atom_id res chain seq x y z
N MET A 1 -4.56 -32.92 -11.30
CA MET A 1 -4.33 -31.67 -10.56
C MET A 1 -3.80 -32.13 -9.22
N ASP A 2 -2.48 -32.31 -9.14
CA ASP A 2 -1.87 -33.05 -8.04
C ASP A 2 -1.22 -31.99 -7.13
N THR A 3 -1.90 -31.69 -6.02
CA THR A 3 -1.39 -30.81 -4.98
C THR A 3 -0.31 -31.56 -4.20
N VAL A 4 0.94 -31.10 -4.30
CA VAL A 4 2.13 -31.82 -3.84
C VAL A 4 2.71 -31.17 -2.58
N LEU A 5 2.75 -31.94 -1.50
CA LEU A 5 3.74 -31.75 -0.44
C LEU A 5 4.98 -32.56 -0.83
N MET A 6 6.07 -31.89 -1.24
CA MET A 6 7.43 -32.46 -1.34
C MET A 6 7.60 -33.67 -2.28
N GLY A 7 7.01 -33.65 -3.47
CA GLY A 7 7.16 -34.70 -4.49
C GLY A 7 6.47 -36.03 -4.20
N ARG A 8 5.66 -36.13 -3.13
CA ARG A 8 5.02 -37.37 -2.70
C ARG A 8 3.56 -37.43 -3.14
N LYS A 9 3.11 -38.63 -3.55
CA LYS A 9 1.70 -38.93 -3.79
C LYS A 9 1.02 -39.29 -2.46
N LEU A 10 -0.18 -38.77 -2.21
CA LEU A 10 -0.95 -39.09 -1.00
C LEU A 10 -1.28 -40.59 -0.95
N ARG A 11 -1.25 -41.18 0.25
CA ARG A 11 -1.63 -42.58 0.44
C ARG A 11 -3.13 -42.71 0.29
N THR A 12 -3.56 -43.60 -0.59
CA THR A 12 -4.98 -43.92 -0.82
C THR A 12 -5.25 -45.36 -0.39
N ASN A 13 -6.49 -45.66 0.02
CA ASN A 13 -6.91 -47.03 0.37
C ASN A 13 -7.01 -47.98 -0.83
N LEU A 14 -6.95 -47.43 -2.05
CA LEU A 14 -6.93 -48.23 -3.28
C LEU A 14 -5.53 -48.80 -3.52
N PRO A 15 -5.43 -50.08 -3.94
CA PRO A 15 -4.14 -50.68 -4.29
C PRO A 15 -3.52 -49.90 -5.46
N MET A 16 -2.30 -49.42 -5.25
CA MET A 16 -1.50 -48.74 -6.27
C MET A 16 -0.18 -49.48 -6.49
N ALA A 17 0.33 -49.43 -7.72
CA ALA A 17 1.64 -49.98 -8.02
C ALA A 17 2.74 -49.28 -7.20
N LYS A 18 3.68 -50.04 -6.61
CA LYS A 18 4.76 -49.48 -5.75
C LYS A 18 5.56 -48.36 -6.43
N LYS A 19 5.77 -48.48 -7.75
CA LYS A 19 6.43 -47.46 -8.60
C LYS A 19 5.71 -46.11 -8.66
N SER A 20 4.38 -46.07 -8.47
CA SER A 20 3.62 -44.82 -8.47
C SER A 20 3.54 -44.14 -7.10
N ILE A 21 4.02 -44.82 -6.05
CA ILE A 21 4.14 -44.29 -4.68
C ILE A 21 5.52 -43.63 -4.48
N MET A 22 6.53 -44.03 -5.26
CA MET A 22 7.86 -43.43 -5.18
C MET A 22 7.81 -41.95 -5.61
N PRO A 23 8.33 -41.03 -4.80
CA PRO A 23 8.31 -39.62 -5.13
C PRO A 23 9.19 -39.35 -6.36
N LYS A 24 8.62 -38.69 -7.37
CA LYS A 24 9.38 -38.20 -8.51
C LYS A 24 9.69 -36.73 -8.27
N ILE A 25 10.91 -36.44 -7.86
CA ILE A 25 11.39 -35.06 -7.75
C ILE A 25 11.61 -34.57 -9.19
N PRO A 26 10.98 -33.46 -9.61
CA PRO A 26 11.23 -32.90 -10.93
C PRO A 26 12.71 -32.48 -11.03
N GLU A 27 13.25 -32.51 -12.23
CA GLU A 27 14.60 -32.01 -12.49
C GLU A 27 14.71 -30.56 -12.01
N ALA A 28 15.76 -30.27 -11.23
CA ALA A 28 15.91 -28.99 -10.55
C ALA A 28 15.98 -27.83 -11.56
N ASP A 29 16.64 -28.04 -12.69
CA ASP A 29 16.78 -27.04 -13.75
C ASP A 29 15.46 -26.74 -14.46
N ASP A 30 14.63 -27.76 -14.73
CA ASP A 30 13.30 -27.57 -15.32
C ASP A 30 12.38 -26.78 -14.40
N THR A 31 12.45 -27.08 -13.10
CA THR A 31 11.69 -26.36 -12.07
C THR A 31 12.14 -24.90 -12.00
N ARG A 32 13.45 -24.66 -11.96
CA ARG A 32 14.05 -23.32 -11.96
C ARG A 32 13.68 -22.51 -13.20
N ARG A 33 13.73 -23.12 -14.38
CA ARG A 33 13.30 -22.49 -15.66
C ARG A 33 11.84 -22.10 -15.61
N ARG A 34 10.99 -22.99 -15.09
CA ARG A 34 9.54 -22.75 -14.98
C ARG A 34 9.24 -21.62 -13.99
N GLU A 35 9.89 -21.62 -12.83
CA GLU A 35 9.76 -20.57 -11.81
C GLU A 35 10.24 -19.21 -12.32
N LEU A 36 11.39 -19.15 -13.00
CA LEU A 36 11.88 -17.91 -13.60
C LEU A 36 10.87 -17.36 -14.60
N LYS A 37 10.32 -18.22 -15.46
CA LYS A 37 9.27 -17.86 -16.41
C LYS A 37 8.02 -17.33 -15.68
N TYR A 38 7.55 -18.02 -14.65
CA TYR A 38 6.41 -17.57 -13.85
C TYR A 38 6.67 -16.24 -13.15
N GLY A 39 7.85 -16.03 -12.59
CA GLY A 39 8.24 -14.77 -11.94
C GLY A 39 8.21 -13.58 -12.91
N ILE A 40 8.69 -13.76 -14.14
CA ILE A 40 8.63 -12.72 -15.18
C ILE A 40 7.18 -12.36 -15.50
N TYR A 41 6.32 -13.36 -15.69
CA TYR A 41 4.90 -13.09 -15.96
C TYR A 41 4.19 -12.46 -14.76
N GLN A 42 4.46 -12.93 -13.55
CA GLN A 42 3.89 -12.38 -12.33
C GLN A 42 4.25 -10.89 -12.19
N LYS A 43 5.53 -10.53 -12.38
CA LYS A 43 5.97 -9.13 -12.42
C LYS A 43 5.23 -8.35 -13.51
N LYS A 44 5.20 -8.86 -14.74
CA LYS A 44 4.53 -8.18 -15.87
C LYS A 44 3.05 -7.91 -15.61
N TYR A 45 2.31 -8.90 -15.10
CA TYR A 45 0.88 -8.76 -14.82
C TYR A 45 0.63 -7.85 -13.62
N TYR A 46 1.46 -7.93 -12.59
CA TYR A 46 1.41 -7.04 -11.43
C TYR A 46 1.65 -5.58 -11.85
N ASP A 47 2.74 -5.33 -12.59
CA ASP A 47 3.11 -4.00 -13.08
C ASP A 47 1.99 -3.42 -13.96
N LYS A 48 1.41 -4.24 -14.86
CA LYS A 48 0.28 -3.84 -15.70
C LYS A 48 -0.99 -3.52 -14.88
N HIS A 49 -1.34 -4.36 -13.91
CA HIS A 49 -2.52 -4.19 -13.08
C HIS A 49 -2.43 -2.92 -12.22
N HIS A 50 -1.26 -2.68 -11.62
CA HIS A 50 -1.00 -1.51 -10.78
C HIS A 50 -0.54 -0.28 -11.57
N ARG A 51 -0.49 -0.37 -12.91
CA ARG A 51 -0.04 0.71 -13.80
C ARG A 51 1.31 1.29 -13.35
N VAL A 52 2.22 0.41 -12.94
CA VAL A 52 3.56 0.78 -12.50
C VAL A 52 4.25 1.51 -13.64
N LYS A 53 4.84 2.66 -13.33
CA LYS A 53 5.64 3.46 -14.26
C LYS A 53 7.03 3.56 -13.69
N ASP A 54 8.03 3.51 -14.56
CA ASP A 54 9.39 3.90 -14.20
C ASP A 54 9.41 5.42 -14.05
N LEU A 55 9.86 5.90 -12.89
CA LEU A 55 9.95 7.33 -12.62
C LEU A 55 11.25 7.86 -13.22
N GLN A 56 11.20 9.06 -13.81
CA GLN A 56 12.37 9.74 -14.34
C GLN A 56 13.41 9.95 -13.24
N GLU A 57 14.67 9.69 -13.56
CA GLU A 57 15.78 9.94 -12.65
C GLU A 57 15.96 11.43 -12.37
N LEU A 58 16.23 11.77 -11.10
CA LEU A 58 16.46 13.16 -10.69
C LEU A 58 17.96 13.45 -10.70
N GLU A 59 18.32 14.58 -11.33
CA GLU A 59 19.70 14.99 -11.46
C GLU A 59 20.19 15.74 -10.22
N ARG A 60 21.50 15.68 -9.98
CA ARG A 60 22.13 16.47 -8.92
C ARG A 60 21.93 17.96 -9.20
N GLY A 61 21.59 18.73 -8.17
CA GLY A 61 21.30 20.16 -8.25
C GLY A 61 19.86 20.49 -8.66
N GLN A 62 19.04 19.50 -9.04
CA GLN A 62 17.65 19.75 -9.44
C GLN A 62 16.80 20.17 -8.23
N VAL A 63 15.96 21.18 -8.42
CA VAL A 63 14.99 21.61 -7.40
C VAL A 63 13.78 20.70 -7.43
N VAL A 64 13.39 20.23 -6.25
CA VAL A 64 12.26 19.33 -6.06
C VAL A 64 11.37 19.85 -4.95
N TRP A 65 10.07 19.69 -5.14
CA TRP A 65 9.08 19.84 -4.09
C TRP A 65 8.96 18.52 -3.31
N ILE A 66 9.12 18.59 -1.99
CA ILE A 66 9.01 17.46 -1.08
C ILE A 66 7.58 17.42 -0.55
N SER A 67 6.79 16.41 -0.92
CA SER A 67 5.37 16.33 -0.56
C SER A 67 5.12 16.19 0.94
N ASP A 68 5.98 15.44 1.63
CA ASP A 68 5.86 15.11 3.06
C ASP A 68 6.12 16.34 3.94
N GLN A 69 7.23 17.04 3.66
CA GLN A 69 7.62 18.25 4.40
C GLN A 69 6.96 19.53 3.90
N ARG A 70 6.25 19.47 2.76
CA ARG A 70 5.64 20.63 2.06
C ARG A 70 6.64 21.76 1.90
N SER A 71 7.84 21.43 1.46
CA SER A 71 8.95 22.35 1.32
C SER A 71 9.72 22.05 0.04
N TYR A 72 10.44 23.05 -0.45
CA TYR A 72 11.37 22.87 -1.56
C TYR A 72 12.73 22.41 -1.02
N GLY A 73 13.40 21.59 -1.82
CA GLY A 73 14.77 21.20 -1.58
C GLY A 73 15.51 20.96 -2.89
N ARG A 74 16.81 20.74 -2.79
CA ARG A 74 17.68 20.50 -3.93
C ARG A 74 18.30 19.11 -3.85
N ILE A 75 18.27 18.35 -4.94
CA ILE A 75 18.86 17.02 -4.96
C ILE A 75 20.38 17.14 -4.82
N LYS A 76 20.96 16.50 -3.82
CA LYS A 76 22.41 16.44 -3.64
C LYS A 76 22.99 15.28 -4.44
N THR A 77 22.52 14.07 -4.16
CA THR A 77 22.94 12.82 -4.80
C THR A 77 21.87 11.74 -4.65
N LYS A 78 21.97 10.68 -5.46
CA LYS A 78 21.28 9.41 -5.19
C LYS A 78 21.81 8.78 -3.89
N HIS A 79 20.92 8.13 -3.17
CA HIS A 79 21.26 7.32 -2.00
C HIS A 79 21.52 5.86 -2.42
N ALA A 80 22.21 5.10 -1.56
CA ALA A 80 22.45 3.66 -1.80
C ALA A 80 21.16 2.83 -1.74
N ALA A 81 20.18 3.26 -0.94
CA ALA A 81 18.89 2.61 -0.88
C ALA A 81 18.08 2.84 -2.18
N PRO A 82 17.35 1.83 -2.66
CA PRO A 82 16.61 1.94 -3.90
C PRO A 82 15.58 3.07 -3.83
N ARG A 83 15.45 3.83 -4.91
CA ARG A 83 14.50 4.94 -5.06
C ARG A 83 14.69 6.08 -4.03
N SER A 84 15.80 6.14 -3.31
CA SER A 84 16.05 7.19 -2.32
C SER A 84 17.09 8.21 -2.81
N TYR A 85 16.91 9.47 -2.41
CA TYR A 85 17.80 10.59 -2.72
C TYR A 85 18.16 11.34 -1.45
N LEU A 86 19.37 11.91 -1.43
CA LEU A 86 19.74 12.94 -0.48
C LEU A 86 19.25 14.29 -1.00
N VAL A 87 18.47 14.98 -0.19
CA VAL A 87 17.90 16.29 -0.53
C VAL A 87 18.39 17.32 0.47
N GLU A 88 18.96 18.40 -0.04
CA GLU A 88 19.35 19.58 0.71
C GLU A 88 18.11 20.46 0.93
N THR A 89 17.77 20.69 2.19
CA THR A 89 16.69 21.57 2.63
C THR A 89 17.25 22.64 3.56
N PRO A 90 16.50 23.72 3.87
CA PRO A 90 16.94 24.74 4.82
C PRO A 90 17.23 24.18 6.22
N ARG A 91 16.58 23.07 6.60
CA ARG A 91 16.78 22.38 7.87
C ARG A 91 17.99 21.45 7.88
N GLY A 92 18.64 21.25 6.73
CA GLY A 92 19.76 20.33 6.55
C GLY A 92 19.52 19.30 5.45
N ILE A 93 20.34 18.25 5.45
CA ILE A 93 20.28 17.19 4.45
C ILE A 93 19.44 16.03 4.98
N ILE A 94 18.45 15.63 4.20
CA ILE A 94 17.52 14.54 4.54
C ILE A 94 17.54 13.46 3.46
N ILE A 95 17.14 12.24 3.82
CA ILE A 95 16.92 11.15 2.88
C ILE A 95 15.44 11.09 2.55
N CYS A 96 15.08 11.21 1.28
CA CYS A 96 13.70 11.13 0.80
C CYS A 96 13.53 10.03 -0.25
N ASN A 97 12.38 9.38 -0.24
CA ASN A 97 11.99 8.50 -1.34
C ASN A 97 11.56 9.34 -2.55
N HIS A 98 11.96 8.95 -3.75
CA HIS A 98 11.60 9.56 -5.03
C HIS A 98 10.07 9.70 -5.20
N PHE A 99 9.28 8.82 -4.60
CA PHE A 99 7.82 8.94 -4.62
C PHE A 99 7.30 10.27 -4.01
N HIS A 100 8.04 10.86 -3.08
CA HIS A 100 7.69 12.12 -2.43
C HIS A 100 8.35 13.34 -3.07
N LEU A 101 9.12 13.15 -4.15
CA LEU A 101 9.87 14.20 -4.82
C LEU A 101 9.21 14.52 -6.15
N CYS A 102 8.73 15.76 -6.28
CA CYS A 102 8.19 16.28 -7.53
C CYS A 102 9.19 17.27 -8.12
N PRO A 103 9.72 17.04 -9.34
CA PRO A 103 10.50 18.04 -10.06
C PRO A 103 9.81 19.40 -10.07
N SER A 104 10.54 20.47 -9.73
CA SER A 104 10.04 21.84 -9.85
C SER A 104 10.95 22.62 -10.78
N SER A 105 10.35 23.44 -11.65
CA SER A 105 11.06 24.43 -12.46
C SER A 105 11.41 25.70 -11.67
N ARG A 106 10.95 25.82 -10.42
CA ARG A 106 11.21 26.99 -9.58
C ARG A 106 12.69 27.03 -9.19
N GLN A 107 13.35 28.16 -9.42
CA GLN A 107 14.66 28.42 -8.82
C GLN A 107 14.43 28.65 -7.32
N LEU A 108 15.16 27.93 -6.47
CA LEU A 108 15.21 28.24 -5.05
C LEU A 108 16.09 29.47 -4.88
N GLU A 109 15.47 30.63 -4.72
CA GLU A 109 16.10 31.75 -4.03
C GLU A 109 16.20 31.35 -2.55
N TYR A 110 17.41 31.04 -2.10
CA TYR A 110 17.70 31.01 -0.69
C TYR A 110 17.83 32.46 -0.25
N ASP A 111 16.86 32.96 0.51
CA ASP A 111 17.03 34.21 1.26
C ASP A 111 18.22 34.01 2.21
N GLN A 112 19.37 34.56 1.86
CA GLN A 112 20.47 34.76 2.78
C GLN A 112 20.15 35.97 3.66
N ASP A 113 19.23 35.82 4.60
CA ASP A 113 19.07 36.78 5.70
C ASP A 113 19.48 36.11 7.02
N ASP A 114 20.79 35.87 7.15
CA ASP A 114 21.42 35.73 8.46
C ASP A 114 22.50 36.80 8.61
N THR A 115 22.05 38.04 8.83
CA THR A 115 22.83 39.06 9.51
C THR A 115 21.99 39.63 10.62
N THR A 116 22.09 38.99 11.80
CA THR A 116 22.04 39.59 13.14
C THR A 116 21.57 41.05 13.16
N ARG A 117 20.27 41.26 13.30
CA ARG A 117 19.73 42.47 13.92
C ARG A 117 18.70 42.03 14.94
N VAL A 118 19.17 41.89 16.17
CA VAL A 118 18.33 41.92 17.37
C VAL A 118 17.73 43.32 17.45
N PRO A 119 16.40 43.52 17.36
CA PRO A 119 15.81 44.75 17.83
C PRO A 119 15.53 44.55 19.33
N ASP A 120 16.30 45.25 20.15
CA ASP A 120 16.00 45.45 21.57
C ASP A 120 14.61 46.09 21.67
N PHE A 121 13.64 45.35 22.22
CA PHE A 121 12.40 45.94 22.70
C PHE A 121 12.28 45.70 24.20
N PRO A 122 12.14 46.77 25.01
CA PRO A 122 12.10 46.65 26.46
C PRO A 122 10.82 45.96 26.90
N ARG A 123 11.03 44.98 27.77
CA ARG A 123 10.03 44.27 28.54
C ARG A 123 9.41 45.21 29.56
N ASP A 124 8.10 45.45 29.50
CA ASP A 124 7.37 45.82 30.71
C ASP A 124 5.89 45.44 30.69
N SER A 125 5.46 44.94 31.85
CA SER A 125 4.08 44.90 32.39
C SER A 125 3.08 43.86 31.86
N SER A 126 2.89 42.80 32.66
CA SER A 126 1.58 42.11 32.85
C SER A 126 0.85 42.75 34.05
N PRO A 127 -0.38 42.35 34.45
CA PRO A 127 -1.46 41.61 33.76
C PRO A 127 -2.81 42.37 33.81
N VAL A 128 -3.78 42.05 32.95
CA VAL A 128 -5.19 42.43 33.17
C VAL A 128 -6.06 41.20 33.06
N SER A 129 -6.62 40.80 34.20
CA SER A 129 -7.66 39.78 34.35
C SER A 129 -8.97 40.27 33.75
N LEU A 130 -9.72 39.39 33.08
CA LEU A 130 -11.14 39.58 32.78
C LEU A 130 -11.84 38.21 32.70
N SER A 131 -13.09 38.23 33.13
CA SER A 131 -13.80 37.25 33.94
C SER A 131 -14.42 36.05 33.23
N ASP A 132 -14.89 35.12 34.07
CA ASP A 132 -15.88 34.07 33.86
C ASP A 132 -17.01 34.42 32.86
N ASP A 133 -17.43 33.45 32.04
CA ASP A 133 -18.75 32.81 32.16
C ASP A 133 -18.92 31.71 31.09
N MET A 134 -19.58 30.62 31.44
CA MET A 134 -19.91 29.52 30.53
C MET A 134 -21.41 29.25 30.59
N PRO A 135 -22.09 29.18 29.44
CA PRO A 135 -22.96 28.03 29.25
C PRO A 135 -23.14 27.58 27.78
N GLY A 136 -23.36 26.27 27.60
CA GLY A 136 -24.29 25.77 26.59
C GLY A 136 -23.73 24.89 25.46
N THR A 137 -23.71 23.58 25.69
CA THR A 137 -23.80 22.55 24.64
C THR A 137 -25.15 22.60 23.91
N PRO A 138 -25.18 22.30 22.60
CA PRO A 138 -25.82 21.06 22.14
C PRO A 138 -24.96 20.38 21.05
N GLY A 139 -24.72 19.07 21.04
CA GLY A 139 -25.73 18.02 20.89
C GLY A 139 -25.64 17.44 19.46
N LEU A 140 -24.58 16.67 19.15
CA LEU A 140 -24.44 15.95 17.88
C LEU A 140 -24.75 14.46 18.10
N SER A 141 -25.98 14.10 17.80
CA SER A 141 -26.49 12.73 17.74
C SER A 141 -25.76 11.95 16.65
N ARG A 142 -25.05 10.90 17.07
CA ARG A 142 -24.40 9.93 16.19
C ARG A 142 -25.38 8.78 15.98
N SER A 143 -26.01 8.72 14.81
CA SER A 143 -26.83 7.56 14.42
C SER A 143 -25.92 6.39 14.08
N SER A 144 -26.07 5.29 14.82
CA SER A 144 -25.46 4.00 14.50
C SER A 144 -26.15 3.36 13.29
N PRO A 145 -25.43 2.68 12.38
CA PRO A 145 -26.06 1.94 11.31
C PRO A 145 -26.74 0.67 11.83
N THR A 146 -28.02 0.56 11.50
CA THR A 146 -28.91 -0.58 11.72
C THR A 146 -28.34 -1.88 11.13
N THR A 147 -28.12 -2.86 12.01
CA THR A 147 -27.88 -4.26 11.66
C THR A 147 -29.16 -4.87 11.07
N LEU A 148 -29.17 -5.16 9.77
CA LEU A 148 -30.21 -6.00 9.17
C LEU A 148 -29.90 -7.47 9.47
N SER A 149 -30.52 -7.96 10.54
CA SER A 149 -30.77 -9.37 10.80
C SER A 149 -31.77 -9.89 9.77
N ALA A 150 -31.33 -10.82 8.92
CA ALA A 150 -32.22 -11.43 7.94
C ALA A 150 -31.77 -12.84 7.57
N PHE A 151 -31.88 -13.81 8.48
CA PHE A 151 -31.94 -15.23 8.10
C PHE A 151 -32.86 -16.02 9.03
N SER A 152 -34.16 -15.95 8.76
CA SER A 152 -35.10 -17.03 9.07
C SER A 152 -36.07 -17.18 7.90
N ALA A 153 -35.82 -18.18 7.06
CA ALA A 153 -36.84 -19.03 6.40
C ALA A 153 -36.13 -20.05 5.49
N PRO A 154 -36.45 -21.36 5.57
CA PRO A 154 -35.96 -22.35 4.62
C PRO A 154 -36.59 -22.09 3.25
N ARG A 155 -35.76 -21.85 2.23
CA ARG A 155 -36.20 -21.60 0.84
C ARG A 155 -36.09 -22.89 0.03
N SER A 156 -37.06 -23.08 -0.88
CA SER A 156 -37.16 -24.28 -1.71
C SER A 156 -35.92 -24.49 -2.58
N PRO A 157 -35.50 -25.75 -2.81
CA PRO A 157 -34.25 -26.07 -3.49
C PRO A 157 -34.25 -25.84 -5.02
N GLU A 158 -35.33 -25.30 -5.61
CA GLU A 158 -35.51 -25.30 -7.07
C GLU A 158 -35.31 -23.94 -7.77
N GLN A 159 -35.04 -22.84 -7.06
CA GLN A 159 -34.84 -21.54 -7.71
C GLN A 159 -33.36 -21.17 -7.90
N PHE A 160 -32.96 -20.94 -9.16
CA PHE A 160 -31.73 -20.23 -9.50
C PHE A 160 -31.80 -18.80 -8.97
N TYR A 161 -30.76 -18.34 -8.28
CA TYR A 161 -30.66 -16.95 -7.85
C TYR A 161 -29.53 -16.21 -8.57
N LYS A 162 -29.69 -14.89 -8.73
CA LYS A 162 -28.71 -14.01 -9.35
C LYS A 162 -27.90 -13.28 -8.28
N THR A 163 -26.58 -13.24 -8.45
CA THR A 163 -25.71 -12.39 -7.61
C THR A 163 -25.83 -10.94 -8.03
N ARG A 164 -25.32 -10.02 -7.17
CA ARG A 164 -25.31 -8.58 -7.46
C ARG A 164 -24.60 -8.20 -8.77
N SER A 165 -23.68 -9.02 -9.25
CA SER A 165 -22.97 -8.84 -10.53
C SER A 165 -23.68 -9.48 -11.73
N GLY A 166 -24.91 -9.99 -11.55
CA GLY A 166 -25.73 -10.58 -12.62
C GLY A 166 -25.42 -12.04 -12.93
N TRP A 167 -24.58 -12.72 -12.15
CA TRP A 167 -24.25 -14.13 -12.39
C TRP A 167 -25.34 -15.03 -11.81
N THR A 168 -25.84 -15.97 -12.62
CA THR A 168 -26.81 -16.97 -12.19
C THR A 168 -26.10 -18.14 -11.51
N VAL A 169 -26.45 -18.43 -10.25
CA VAL A 169 -25.85 -19.50 -9.45
C VAL A 169 -26.83 -20.66 -9.32
N ARG A 170 -26.33 -21.88 -9.57
CA ARG A 170 -27.10 -23.11 -9.34
C ARG A 170 -27.05 -23.49 -7.86
N PRO A 171 -28.19 -23.72 -7.19
CA PRO A 171 -28.19 -24.22 -5.83
C PRO A 171 -27.60 -25.65 -5.77
N PRO A 172 -26.94 -26.03 -4.67
CA PRO A 172 -26.36 -27.37 -4.51
C PRO A 172 -27.45 -28.43 -4.42
N GLN A 173 -27.23 -29.58 -5.07
CA GLN A 173 -28.17 -30.71 -5.01
C GLN A 173 -28.06 -31.43 -3.66
N THR A 174 -29.17 -31.46 -2.91
CA THR A 174 -29.27 -32.27 -1.69
C THR A 174 -29.69 -33.69 -2.07
N ILE A 175 -28.81 -34.66 -1.83
CA ILE A 175 -29.11 -36.09 -1.98
C ILE A 175 -29.54 -36.57 -0.59
N TYR A 176 -30.79 -36.97 -0.42
CA TYR A 176 -31.25 -37.63 0.81
C TYR A 176 -31.00 -39.14 0.68
N ASN A 177 -30.28 -39.73 1.65
CA ASN A 177 -30.15 -41.17 1.82
C ASN A 177 -31.19 -41.69 2.80
#